data_AF-J9EFQ4-F1
#
_entry.id   AF-J9EFQ4-F1
#
_cell.length_a   1.000
_cell.length_b   1.000
_cell.length_c   1.000
_cell.angle_alpha   90.00
_cell.angle_beta   90.00
_cell.angle_gamma   90.00
#
_symmetry.space_group_name_H-M   'P 1'
#
loop_
_entity.id
_entity.type
_entity.pdbx_description
1 polymer ?
#
loop_
_entity_poly.entity_id
_entity_poly.type
_entity_poly.pdbx_seq_one_letter_code
_entity_poly.pdbx_strand_id
1 'polypeptide(L)'
;MELNKRSKQEQQQSEKEGFEYIDILLENLEQRRLFANDENSSIHFSLNDVYMLYKVVAEEFSEKLHQSILNGDNVEHLTHFPDLLEVYCTADRNLQTANVISDEQIIWTIGEFISVLSSPIVYKKFGGLYQDCIIELIKLLRPPDILFVQKQIVLILKALMLFALPIFAGKTSDVVDKKSHLVYNINSDQGQVIFATPMGDIVLGPVISILQHGTVDESIMQNNDVLIYLWFCLLHVILIGVSRVKNKAILLTQRLLSMDACNPMFADLLFDDLMAVERWLYHLAPEIFGNEELRLKEALETCERTFGDAVRK
;
A
#
# COMPACT_ATOMS: atom_id res chain seq x y z
N MET A 1 -33.73 -19.17 -22.79
CA MET A 1 -32.50 -18.66 -23.44
C MET A 1 -32.38 -17.13 -23.41
N GLU A 2 -33.38 -16.38 -22.91
CA GLU A 2 -33.39 -14.90 -22.90
C GLU A 2 -32.85 -14.24 -21.63
N LEU A 3 -32.90 -14.92 -20.47
CA LEU A 3 -32.34 -14.42 -19.20
C LEU A 3 -30.82 -14.22 -19.23
N ASN A 4 -30.11 -14.97 -20.08
CA ASN A 4 -28.65 -14.91 -20.20
C ASN A 4 -28.15 -13.83 -21.19
N LYS A 5 -29.07 -13.18 -21.92
CA LYS A 5 -28.77 -12.04 -22.81
C LYS A 5 -28.94 -10.71 -22.08
N ARG A 6 -29.92 -10.60 -21.17
CA ARG A 6 -30.09 -9.41 -20.31
C ARG A 6 -28.93 -9.22 -19.33
N SER A 7 -28.45 -10.28 -18.69
CA SER A 7 -27.29 -10.20 -17.79
C SER A 7 -26.01 -9.78 -18.52
N LYS A 8 -25.80 -10.23 -19.75
CA LYS A 8 -24.66 -9.80 -20.60
C LYS A 8 -24.81 -8.36 -21.09
N GLN A 9 -26.03 -7.90 -21.37
CA GLN A 9 -26.28 -6.51 -21.76
C GLN A 9 -26.14 -5.55 -20.57
N GLU A 10 -26.61 -5.93 -19.37
CA GLU A 10 -26.42 -5.15 -18.14
C GLU A 10 -24.94 -5.12 -17.71
N GLN A 11 -24.20 -6.22 -17.88
CA GLN A 11 -22.74 -6.22 -17.68
C GLN A 11 -22.01 -5.35 -18.71
N GLN A 12 -22.34 -5.44 -20.01
CA GLN A 12 -21.72 -4.59 -21.04
C GLN A 12 -22.11 -3.11 -20.92
N GLN A 13 -23.28 -2.81 -20.35
CA GLN A 13 -23.75 -1.44 -20.14
C GLN A 13 -23.13 -0.84 -18.87
N SER A 14 -22.96 -1.63 -17.81
CA SER A 14 -22.16 -1.27 -16.63
C SER A 14 -20.67 -1.08 -16.96
N GLU A 15 -20.09 -1.92 -17.82
CA GLU A 15 -18.69 -1.78 -18.26
C GLU A 15 -18.49 -0.54 -19.13
N LYS A 16 -19.45 -0.19 -20.01
CA LYS A 16 -19.41 1.07 -20.77
C LYS A 16 -19.60 2.31 -19.89
N GLU A 17 -20.36 2.20 -18.81
CA GLU A 17 -20.60 3.29 -17.85
C GLU A 17 -19.39 3.61 -16.96
N GLY A 18 -18.36 2.74 -16.85
CA GLY A 18 -17.14 3.03 -16.07
C GLY A 18 -16.10 3.88 -16.81
N PHE A 19 -15.83 3.55 -18.08
CA PHE A 19 -14.81 4.22 -18.91
C PHE A 19 -15.16 5.68 -19.25
N GLU A 20 -16.39 5.92 -19.74
CA GLU A 20 -16.83 7.29 -20.03
C GLU A 20 -16.85 8.14 -18.75
N TYR A 21 -16.98 7.51 -17.59
CA TYR A 21 -17.31 8.20 -16.37
C TYR A 21 -16.12 8.82 -15.64
N ILE A 22 -14.93 8.21 -15.64
CA ILE A 22 -13.71 8.88 -15.15
C ILE A 22 -13.33 10.05 -16.04
N ASP A 23 -13.34 9.86 -17.36
CA ASP A 23 -12.97 10.92 -18.31
C ASP A 23 -13.99 12.06 -18.29
N ILE A 24 -15.30 11.76 -18.24
CA ILE A 24 -16.35 12.76 -18.04
C ILE A 24 -16.23 13.43 -16.67
N LEU A 25 -15.88 12.71 -15.60
CA LEU A 25 -15.63 13.30 -14.28
C LEU A 25 -14.45 14.28 -14.33
N LEU A 26 -13.34 13.88 -14.94
CA LEU A 26 -12.15 14.70 -15.12
C LEU A 26 -12.45 15.92 -15.99
N GLU A 27 -13.08 15.76 -17.15
CA GLU A 27 -13.48 16.87 -18.01
C GLU A 27 -14.41 17.84 -17.29
N ASN A 28 -15.41 17.34 -16.55
CA ASN A 28 -16.31 18.18 -15.76
C ASN A 28 -15.56 18.96 -14.66
N LEU A 29 -14.52 18.37 -14.07
CA LEU A 29 -13.73 19.00 -13.01
C LEU A 29 -12.67 19.96 -13.55
N GLU A 30 -12.02 19.65 -14.67
CA GLU A 30 -11.10 20.55 -15.38
C GLU A 30 -11.84 21.77 -15.94
N GLN A 31 -13.04 21.58 -16.49
CA GLN A 31 -13.90 22.70 -16.88
C GLN A 31 -14.20 23.59 -15.67
N ARG A 32 -14.57 23.03 -14.51
CA ARG A 32 -14.78 23.80 -13.27
C ARG A 32 -13.51 24.52 -12.80
N ARG A 33 -12.32 23.95 -13.01
CA ARG A 33 -11.01 24.57 -12.71
C ARG A 33 -10.71 25.76 -13.64
N LEU A 34 -11.06 25.67 -14.92
CA LEU A 34 -10.90 26.76 -15.90
C LEU A 34 -11.79 27.98 -15.59
N PHE A 35 -12.94 27.75 -14.96
CA PHE A 35 -13.83 28.82 -14.47
C PHE A 35 -13.44 29.38 -13.10
N ALA A 36 -12.41 28.84 -12.45
CA ALA A 36 -11.93 29.30 -11.15
C ALA A 36 -10.94 30.48 -11.22
N ASN A 37 -10.79 31.11 -12.38
CA ASN A 37 -9.81 32.17 -12.65
C ASN A 37 -10.15 33.56 -12.05
N ASP A 38 -11.20 33.67 -11.23
CA ASP A 38 -11.45 34.87 -10.43
C ASP A 38 -11.20 34.57 -8.94
N GLU A 39 -10.50 35.50 -8.27
CA GLU A 39 -9.81 35.44 -6.97
C GLU A 39 -10.65 35.05 -5.72
N ASN A 40 -11.74 34.30 -5.83
CA ASN A 40 -12.52 33.79 -4.69
C ASN A 40 -13.43 32.59 -5.05
N SER A 41 -13.06 31.76 -6.01
CA SER A 41 -13.84 30.57 -6.35
C SER A 41 -13.37 29.36 -5.56
N SER A 42 -13.91 29.17 -4.34
CA SER A 42 -13.84 27.88 -3.68
C SER A 42 -14.62 26.87 -4.53
N ILE A 43 -13.93 25.88 -5.11
CA ILE A 43 -14.60 24.78 -5.82
C ILE A 43 -15.44 24.03 -4.79
N HIS A 44 -16.76 24.27 -4.79
CA HIS A 44 -17.70 23.53 -3.96
C HIS A 44 -18.06 22.21 -4.65
N PHE A 45 -17.69 21.11 -4.03
CA PHE A 45 -18.10 19.76 -4.46
C PHE A 45 -19.46 19.42 -3.87
N SER A 46 -20.32 18.83 -4.69
CA SER A 46 -21.60 18.29 -4.21
C SER A 46 -21.41 16.91 -3.60
N LEU A 47 -22.33 16.49 -2.72
CA LEU A 47 -22.36 15.11 -2.21
C LEU A 47 -22.44 14.06 -3.34
N ASN A 48 -23.05 14.42 -4.47
CA ASN A 48 -23.11 13.57 -5.64
C ASN A 48 -21.72 13.38 -6.28
N ASP A 49 -20.91 14.45 -6.36
CA ASP A 49 -19.54 14.40 -6.89
C ASP A 49 -18.66 13.48 -6.02
N VAL A 50 -18.80 13.57 -4.70
CA VAL A 50 -18.12 12.68 -3.75
C VAL A 50 -18.59 11.24 -3.90
N TYR A 51 -19.90 10.98 -3.88
CA TYR A 51 -20.46 9.65 -4.12
C TYR A 51 -19.95 9.03 -5.43
N MET A 52 -19.86 9.87 -6.46
CA MET A 52 -19.37 9.49 -7.77
C MET A 52 -17.91 9.03 -7.73
N LEU A 53 -17.02 9.79 -7.08
CA LEU A 53 -15.63 9.39 -6.84
C LEU A 53 -15.53 8.01 -6.14
N TYR A 54 -16.36 7.75 -5.13
CA TYR A 54 -16.38 6.47 -4.42
C TYR A 54 -16.86 5.31 -5.27
N LYS A 55 -17.83 5.55 -6.15
CA LYS A 55 -18.30 4.56 -7.12
C LYS A 55 -17.16 4.17 -8.07
N VAL A 56 -16.38 5.15 -8.56
CA VAL A 56 -15.18 4.87 -9.37
C VAL A 56 -14.21 3.97 -8.62
N VAL A 57 -13.85 4.31 -7.38
CA VAL A 57 -12.91 3.50 -6.58
C VAL A 57 -13.44 2.07 -6.43
N ALA A 58 -14.73 1.90 -6.08
CA ALA A 58 -15.31 0.59 -5.86
C ALA A 58 -15.39 -0.28 -7.13
N GLU A 59 -15.61 0.34 -8.30
CA GLU A 59 -15.76 -0.38 -9.56
C GLU A 59 -14.40 -0.67 -10.21
N GLU A 60 -13.58 0.37 -10.37
CA GLU A 60 -12.33 0.34 -11.13
C GLU A 60 -11.15 -0.17 -10.30
N PHE A 61 -11.17 -0.01 -8.97
CA PHE A 61 -10.09 -0.47 -8.08
C PHE A 61 -10.54 -1.71 -7.29
N SER A 62 -11.09 -2.68 -8.02
CA SER A 62 -11.55 -3.96 -7.49
C SER A 62 -10.78 -5.13 -8.09
N GLU A 63 -11.19 -6.36 -7.77
CA GLU A 63 -10.67 -7.57 -8.43
C GLU A 63 -10.84 -7.52 -9.97
N LYS A 64 -11.80 -6.73 -10.47
CA LYS A 64 -11.98 -6.50 -11.91
C LYS A 64 -10.73 -5.92 -12.57
N LEU A 65 -10.00 -5.02 -11.90
CA LEU A 65 -8.79 -4.44 -12.45
C LEU A 65 -7.72 -5.48 -12.75
N HIS A 66 -7.56 -6.44 -11.84
CA HIS A 66 -6.63 -7.55 -12.04
C HIS A 66 -7.02 -8.36 -13.28
N GLN A 67 -8.31 -8.68 -13.42
CA GLN A 67 -8.82 -9.42 -14.58
C GLN A 67 -8.68 -8.62 -15.88
N SER A 68 -8.98 -7.32 -15.87
CA SER A 68 -8.85 -6.46 -17.03
C SER A 68 -7.41 -6.34 -17.53
N ILE A 69 -6.43 -6.21 -16.62
CA ILE A 69 -5.02 -6.21 -17.04
C ILE A 69 -4.62 -7.58 -17.62
N LEU A 70 -5.09 -8.68 -17.04
CA LEU A 70 -4.83 -10.03 -17.57
C LEU A 70 -5.45 -10.25 -18.96
N ASN A 71 -6.64 -9.70 -19.19
CA ASN A 71 -7.35 -9.78 -20.47
C ASN A 71 -6.75 -8.84 -21.53
N GLY A 72 -5.85 -7.94 -21.14
CA GLY A 72 -5.23 -6.95 -22.02
C GLY A 72 -6.15 -5.76 -22.32
N ASP A 73 -7.15 -5.51 -21.49
CA ASP A 73 -8.03 -4.35 -21.60
C ASP A 73 -7.23 -3.06 -21.45
N ASN A 74 -7.67 -1.99 -22.12
CA ASN A 74 -7.08 -0.68 -21.91
C ASN A 74 -7.50 -0.16 -20.52
N VAL A 75 -6.51 0.08 -19.67
CA VAL A 75 -6.68 0.63 -18.31
C VAL A 75 -5.87 1.91 -18.11
N GLU A 76 -5.42 2.55 -19.19
CA GLU A 76 -4.61 3.77 -19.13
C GLU A 76 -5.36 4.95 -18.49
N HIS A 77 -6.69 4.98 -18.59
CA HIS A 77 -7.54 6.00 -17.96
C HIS A 77 -7.33 6.08 -16.44
N LEU A 78 -6.98 4.97 -15.79
CA LEU A 78 -6.71 4.94 -14.35
C LEU A 78 -5.43 5.70 -13.96
N THR A 79 -4.54 6.01 -14.92
CA THR A 79 -3.37 6.86 -14.63
C THR A 79 -3.75 8.30 -14.26
N HIS A 80 -4.95 8.75 -14.62
CA HIS A 80 -5.46 10.09 -14.30
C HIS A 80 -6.22 10.13 -12.96
N PHE A 81 -6.48 8.99 -12.33
CA PHE A 81 -7.17 8.93 -11.05
C PHE A 81 -6.45 9.67 -9.90
N PRO A 82 -5.11 9.65 -9.79
CA PRO A 82 -4.37 10.48 -8.84
C PRO A 82 -4.65 11.98 -8.97
N ASP A 83 -4.70 12.48 -10.21
CA ASP A 83 -4.97 13.89 -10.50
C ASP A 83 -6.40 14.25 -10.05
N LEU A 84 -7.34 13.33 -10.29
CA LEU A 84 -8.71 13.43 -9.80
C LEU A 84 -8.73 13.54 -8.26
N LEU A 85 -8.06 12.61 -7.56
CA LEU A 85 -7.97 12.63 -6.10
C LEU A 85 -7.33 13.92 -5.59
N GLU A 86 -6.26 14.41 -6.22
CA GLU A 86 -5.59 15.65 -5.83
C GLU A 86 -6.54 16.84 -5.89
N VAL A 87 -7.38 16.92 -6.92
CA VAL A 87 -8.40 17.98 -7.06
C VAL A 87 -9.40 17.95 -5.90
N TYR A 88 -9.91 16.77 -5.54
CA TYR A 88 -10.81 16.62 -4.38
C TYR A 88 -10.11 16.95 -3.06
N CYS A 89 -8.87 16.47 -2.86
CA CYS A 89 -8.08 16.71 -1.66
C CYS A 89 -7.72 18.20 -1.48
N THR A 90 -7.42 18.90 -2.57
CA THR A 90 -7.10 20.33 -2.56
C THR A 90 -8.32 21.17 -2.20
N ALA A 91 -9.49 20.77 -2.68
CA ALA A 91 -10.73 21.44 -2.33
C ALA A 91 -11.08 21.30 -0.84
N ASP A 92 -10.81 20.11 -0.29
CA ASP A 92 -11.00 19.82 1.12
C ASP A 92 -10.12 20.71 2.02
N ARG A 93 -8.84 20.87 1.66
CA ARG A 93 -7.87 21.73 2.38
C ARG A 93 -8.25 23.22 2.38
N ASN A 94 -9.01 23.68 1.39
CA ASN A 94 -9.33 25.10 1.17
C ASN A 94 -10.70 25.52 1.73
N LEU A 95 -11.49 24.59 2.26
CA LEU A 95 -12.82 24.87 2.82
C LEU A 95 -12.78 25.06 4.34
N GLN A 96 -13.49 26.08 4.85
CA GLN A 96 -13.72 26.29 6.29
C GLN A 96 -14.77 25.31 6.88
N THR A 97 -15.35 24.44 6.05
CA THR A 97 -16.37 23.46 6.44
C THR A 97 -15.80 22.05 6.51
N ALA A 98 -16.36 21.24 7.41
CA ALA A 98 -16.00 19.85 7.65
C ALA A 98 -15.85 19.03 6.36
N ASN A 99 -14.86 18.13 6.37
CA ASN A 99 -14.30 17.49 5.20
C ASN A 99 -15.35 17.11 4.13
N VAL A 100 -15.13 17.56 2.90
CA VAL A 100 -15.79 17.09 1.67
C VAL A 100 -15.71 15.56 1.58
N ILE A 101 -14.62 14.98 2.09
CA ILE A 101 -14.40 13.53 2.20
C ILE A 101 -14.13 13.16 3.66
N SER A 102 -14.91 12.24 4.25
CA SER A 102 -14.69 11.82 5.63
C SER A 102 -13.38 11.04 5.82
N ASP A 103 -12.82 11.04 7.04
CA ASP A 103 -11.62 10.25 7.35
C ASP A 103 -11.85 8.75 7.08
N GLU A 104 -13.04 8.22 7.39
CA GLU A 104 -13.40 6.82 7.09
C GLU A 104 -13.34 6.51 5.59
N GLN A 105 -13.78 7.47 4.78
CA GLN A 105 -13.75 7.36 3.33
C GLN A 105 -12.31 7.38 2.79
N ILE A 106 -11.43 8.21 3.34
CA ILE A 106 -10.00 8.20 3.02
C ILE A 106 -9.37 6.86 3.41
N ILE A 107 -9.65 6.37 4.62
CA ILE A 107 -9.14 5.09 5.13
C ILE A 107 -9.61 3.93 4.22
N TRP A 108 -10.87 3.94 3.78
CA TRP A 108 -11.39 2.94 2.85
C TRP A 108 -10.66 2.95 1.51
N THR A 109 -10.45 4.14 0.91
CA THR A 109 -9.71 4.27 -0.36
C THR A 109 -8.27 3.75 -0.23
N ILE A 110 -7.60 4.04 0.89
CA ILE A 110 -6.27 3.47 1.19
C ILE A 110 -6.34 1.93 1.24
N GLY A 111 -7.35 1.37 1.90
CA GLY A 111 -7.57 -0.08 1.97
C GLY A 111 -7.74 -0.72 0.59
N GLU A 112 -8.56 -0.14 -0.27
CA GLU A 112 -8.77 -0.62 -1.65
C GLU A 112 -7.47 -0.55 -2.47
N PHE A 113 -6.73 0.55 -2.38
CA PHE A 113 -5.45 0.66 -3.07
C PHE A 113 -4.43 -0.38 -2.59
N ILE A 114 -4.32 -0.61 -1.28
CA ILE A 114 -3.43 -1.66 -0.75
C ILE A 114 -3.88 -3.04 -1.24
N SER A 115 -5.19 -3.31 -1.25
CA SER A 115 -5.76 -4.56 -1.75
C SER A 115 -5.41 -4.78 -3.23
N VAL A 116 -5.60 -3.77 -4.07
CA VAL A 116 -5.29 -3.82 -5.50
C VAL A 116 -3.78 -3.95 -5.74
N LEU A 117 -2.95 -3.19 -5.03
CA LEU A 117 -1.49 -3.25 -5.13
C LEU A 117 -0.89 -4.56 -4.60
N SER A 118 -1.66 -5.38 -3.89
CA SER A 118 -1.25 -6.74 -3.54
C SER A 118 -1.07 -7.64 -4.79
N SER A 119 -1.73 -7.30 -5.90
CA SER A 119 -1.57 -7.98 -7.18
C SER A 119 -0.22 -7.63 -7.84
N PRO A 120 0.65 -8.61 -8.15
CA PRO A 120 1.91 -8.41 -8.88
C PRO A 120 1.76 -7.62 -10.18
N ILE A 121 0.70 -7.95 -10.92
CA ILE A 121 0.42 -7.46 -12.25
C ILE A 121 0.03 -5.99 -12.17
N VAL A 122 -0.81 -5.65 -11.20
CA VAL A 122 -1.24 -4.27 -10.97
C VAL A 122 -0.08 -3.45 -10.42
N TYR A 123 0.68 -3.97 -9.45
CA TYR A 123 1.85 -3.30 -8.89
C TYR A 123 2.92 -2.99 -9.95
N LYS A 124 3.14 -3.91 -10.91
CA LYS A 124 4.08 -3.66 -12.00
C LYS A 124 3.66 -2.49 -12.89
N LYS A 125 2.34 -2.28 -13.06
CA LYS A 125 1.80 -1.23 -13.94
C LYS A 125 1.61 0.11 -13.22
N PHE A 126 1.07 0.11 -12.01
CA PHE A 126 0.66 1.32 -11.28
C PHE A 126 1.31 1.49 -9.91
N GLY A 127 2.25 0.61 -9.54
CA GLY A 127 2.75 0.51 -8.16
C GLY A 127 3.31 1.81 -7.59
N GLY A 128 4.13 2.54 -8.35
CA GLY A 128 4.67 3.83 -7.89
C GLY A 128 3.57 4.89 -7.72
N LEU A 129 2.71 5.00 -8.73
CA LEU A 129 1.65 6.00 -8.79
C LEU A 129 0.71 5.90 -7.57
N TYR A 130 0.15 4.72 -7.32
CA TYR A 130 -0.77 4.54 -6.19
C TYR A 130 -0.06 4.47 -4.84
N GLN A 131 1.24 4.15 -4.79
CA GLN A 131 2.02 4.32 -3.58
C GLN A 131 2.08 5.79 -3.16
N ASP A 132 2.38 6.67 -4.10
CA ASP A 132 2.43 8.11 -3.83
C ASP A 132 1.04 8.65 -3.43
N CYS A 133 -0.03 8.17 -4.07
CA CYS A 133 -1.41 8.49 -3.66
C CYS A 133 -1.71 8.08 -2.22
N ILE A 134 -1.36 6.85 -1.82
CA ILE A 134 -1.59 6.39 -0.44
C ILE A 134 -0.85 7.30 0.55
N ILE A 135 0.39 7.69 0.24
CA ILE A 135 1.19 8.56 1.09
C ILE A 135 0.51 9.93 1.26
N GLU A 136 0.03 10.52 0.17
CA GLU A 136 -0.67 11.81 0.23
C GLU A 136 -2.01 11.73 0.97
N LEU A 137 -2.77 10.66 0.77
CA LEU A 137 -4.03 10.43 1.50
C LEU A 137 -3.80 10.31 3.01
N ILE A 138 -2.73 9.64 3.44
CA ILE A 138 -2.41 9.50 4.87
C ILE A 138 -2.08 10.84 5.52
N LYS A 139 -1.45 11.77 4.80
CA LYS A 139 -1.16 13.12 5.31
C LYS A 139 -2.41 13.97 5.58
N LEU A 140 -3.56 13.59 5.01
CA LEU A 140 -4.84 14.28 5.24
C LEU A 140 -5.53 13.83 6.53
N LEU A 141 -5.18 12.65 7.04
CA LEU A 141 -5.80 12.06 8.21
C LEU A 141 -5.34 12.74 9.50
N ARG A 142 -6.21 12.71 10.51
CA ARG A 142 -5.85 13.15 11.87
C ARG A 142 -4.90 12.13 12.52
N PRO A 143 -4.06 12.54 13.49
CA PRO A 143 -3.12 11.63 14.17
C PRO A 143 -3.68 10.28 14.65
N PRO A 144 -4.88 10.18 15.27
CA PRO A 144 -5.41 8.86 15.67
C PRO A 144 -5.74 7.95 14.48
N ASP A 145 -6.16 8.53 13.36
CA ASP A 145 -6.51 7.80 12.15
C ASP A 145 -5.26 7.36 11.39
N ILE A 146 -4.20 8.16 11.40
CA ILE A 146 -2.87 7.77 10.90
C ILE A 146 -2.36 6.54 11.66
N LEU A 147 -2.40 6.57 13.00
CA LEU A 147 -1.99 5.42 13.83
C LEU A 147 -2.85 4.18 13.56
N PHE A 148 -4.15 4.37 13.31
CA PHE A 148 -5.05 3.28 12.93
C PHE A 148 -4.62 2.64 11.60
N VAL A 149 -4.37 3.44 10.56
CA VAL A 149 -3.89 2.97 9.25
C VAL A 149 -2.56 2.23 9.38
N GLN A 150 -1.58 2.81 10.10
CA GLN A 150 -0.30 2.17 10.38
C GLN A 150 -0.49 0.78 11.03
N LYS A 151 -1.35 0.70 12.04
CA LYS A 151 -1.67 -0.56 12.72
C LYS A 151 -2.28 -1.58 11.76
N GLN A 152 -3.22 -1.19 10.90
CA GLN A 152 -3.79 -2.12 9.90
C GLN A 152 -2.71 -2.64 8.94
N ILE A 153 -1.83 -1.77 8.45
CA ILE A 153 -0.74 -2.14 7.53
C ILE A 153 0.22 -3.13 8.20
N VAL A 154 0.61 -2.91 9.46
CA VAL A 154 1.47 -3.82 10.21
C VAL A 154 0.77 -5.16 10.49
N LEU A 155 -0.54 -5.14 10.79
CA LEU A 155 -1.32 -6.38 10.97
C LEU A 155 -1.43 -7.20 9.68
N ILE A 156 -1.58 -6.53 8.53
CA ILE A 156 -1.53 -7.18 7.22
C ILE A 156 -0.16 -7.82 6.99
N LEU A 157 0.92 -7.10 7.30
CA LEU A 157 2.28 -7.62 7.18
C LEU A 157 2.50 -8.85 8.08
N LYS A 158 2.02 -8.80 9.33
CA LYS A 158 2.05 -9.94 10.26
C LYS A 158 1.28 -11.14 9.73
N ALA A 159 0.08 -10.91 9.21
CA ALA A 159 -0.75 -11.97 8.65
C ALA A 159 -0.09 -12.60 7.43
N LEU A 160 0.47 -11.79 6.51
CA LEU A 160 1.27 -12.27 5.37
C LEU A 160 2.42 -13.18 5.82
N MET A 161 3.14 -12.81 6.89
CA MET A 161 4.24 -13.61 7.43
C MET A 161 3.80 -14.95 7.99
N LEU A 162 2.69 -14.99 8.71
CA LEU A 162 2.11 -16.24 9.22
C LEU A 162 1.75 -17.22 8.09
N PHE A 163 1.28 -16.70 6.94
CA PHE A 163 0.95 -17.53 5.78
C PHE A 163 2.16 -17.92 4.93
N ALA A 164 3.21 -17.10 4.92
CA ALA A 164 4.45 -17.41 4.20
C ALA A 164 5.33 -18.44 4.93
N LEU A 165 5.25 -18.50 6.27
CA LEU A 165 6.10 -19.36 7.11
C LEU A 165 6.13 -20.86 6.70
N PRO A 166 5.00 -21.51 6.36
CA PRO A 166 4.99 -22.92 5.96
C PRO A 166 5.62 -23.16 4.57
N ILE A 167 5.49 -22.17 3.66
CA ILE A 167 6.00 -22.23 2.28
C ILE A 167 7.53 -22.21 2.31
N PHE A 168 8.12 -21.34 3.12
CA PHE A 168 9.57 -21.25 3.29
C PHE A 168 10.18 -22.43 4.06
N ALA A 169 9.42 -23.07 4.95
CA ALA A 169 9.85 -24.27 5.69
C ALA A 169 9.80 -25.57 4.86
N GLY A 170 9.53 -25.49 3.55
CA GLY A 170 9.45 -26.66 2.66
C GLY A 170 8.26 -27.58 2.95
N LYS A 171 7.28 -27.13 3.75
CA LYS A 171 6.07 -27.89 4.07
C LYS A 171 4.93 -27.45 3.15
N THR A 172 4.88 -28.06 1.97
CA THR A 172 3.83 -27.83 0.96
C THR A 172 2.59 -28.72 1.14
N SER A 173 2.28 -29.17 2.35
CA SER A 173 1.08 -29.97 2.61
C SER A 173 0.14 -29.27 3.59
N ASP A 174 -1.05 -28.93 3.08
CA ASP A 174 -2.32 -28.69 3.78
C ASP A 174 -2.63 -27.31 4.38
N VAL A 175 -1.80 -26.28 4.26
CA VAL A 175 -2.14 -24.93 4.80
C VAL A 175 -2.80 -24.00 3.77
N VAL A 176 -2.69 -24.29 2.48
CA VAL A 176 -3.21 -23.43 1.40
C VAL A 176 -4.75 -23.45 1.29
N ASP A 177 -5.43 -24.37 1.99
CA ASP A 177 -6.88 -24.61 1.81
C ASP A 177 -7.79 -23.81 2.76
N LYS A 178 -7.21 -23.03 3.69
CA LYS A 178 -8.01 -22.03 4.41
C LYS A 178 -7.86 -20.70 3.68
N LYS A 179 -8.94 -20.28 3.04
CA LYS A 179 -9.20 -18.91 2.56
C LYS A 179 -9.11 -17.90 3.72
N SER A 180 -7.92 -17.73 4.27
CA SER A 180 -7.63 -16.67 5.22
C SER A 180 -7.47 -15.38 4.42
N HIS A 181 -8.61 -14.75 4.19
CA HIS A 181 -8.69 -13.44 3.60
C HIS A 181 -7.91 -12.45 4.49
N LEU A 182 -6.98 -11.70 3.90
CA LEU A 182 -6.48 -10.50 4.57
C LEU A 182 -7.63 -9.50 4.66
N VAL A 183 -7.71 -8.86 5.81
CA VAL A 183 -8.75 -7.88 6.12
C VAL A 183 -8.07 -6.58 6.52
N TYR A 184 -8.47 -5.50 5.88
CA TYR A 184 -8.15 -4.14 6.28
C TYR A 184 -9.41 -3.50 6.85
N ASN A 185 -9.39 -3.17 8.14
CA ASN A 185 -10.56 -2.54 8.78
C ASN A 185 -10.58 -1.05 8.46
N ILE A 186 -11.77 -0.52 8.20
CA ILE A 186 -12.02 0.90 7.93
C ILE A 186 -12.28 1.65 9.23
N ASN A 187 -13.01 1.02 10.15
CA ASN A 187 -13.28 1.50 11.51
C ASN A 187 -13.40 0.31 12.48
N SER A 188 -13.63 0.58 13.76
CA SER A 188 -13.71 -0.45 14.81
C SER A 188 -14.89 -1.42 14.64
N ASP A 189 -15.97 -1.01 13.96
CA ASP A 189 -17.26 -1.69 14.12
C ASP A 189 -18.02 -2.07 12.82
N GLN A 190 -17.75 -1.49 11.63
CA GLN A 190 -18.69 -1.65 10.50
C GLN A 190 -18.09 -1.75 9.08
N GLY A 191 -16.81 -1.46 8.84
CA GLY A 191 -16.23 -1.45 7.49
C GLY A 191 -14.95 -2.30 7.33
N GLN A 192 -14.88 -3.13 6.28
CA GLN A 192 -13.72 -3.99 5.99
C GLN A 192 -13.46 -4.09 4.49
N VAL A 193 -12.19 -3.98 4.08
CA VAL A 193 -11.72 -4.36 2.74
C VAL A 193 -11.13 -5.76 2.81
N ILE A 194 -11.68 -6.67 2.01
CA ILE A 194 -11.24 -8.06 1.92
C ILE A 194 -10.35 -8.24 0.70
N PHE A 195 -9.16 -8.78 0.91
CA PHE A 195 -8.19 -8.97 -0.16
C PHE A 195 -8.58 -10.20 -0.98
N ALA A 196 -8.68 -10.02 -2.29
CA ALA A 196 -9.16 -11.05 -3.21
C ALA A 196 -8.07 -12.08 -3.59
N THR A 197 -6.78 -11.75 -3.50
CA THR A 197 -5.70 -12.55 -4.11
C THR A 197 -4.96 -13.44 -3.10
N PRO A 198 -4.76 -14.76 -3.39
CA PRO A 198 -3.93 -15.65 -2.58
C PRO A 198 -2.42 -15.30 -2.70
N MET A 199 -1.70 -15.41 -1.58
CA MET A 199 -0.49 -14.63 -1.29
C MET A 199 0.84 -15.32 -1.65
N GLY A 200 1.85 -14.49 -1.95
CA GLY A 200 3.28 -14.84 -2.05
C GLY A 200 4.17 -13.60 -1.86
N ASP A 201 5.50 -13.73 -2.05
CA ASP A 201 6.54 -12.69 -1.84
C ASP A 201 6.26 -11.32 -2.47
N ILE A 202 5.38 -11.30 -3.47
CA ILE A 202 5.09 -10.15 -4.29
C ILE A 202 4.20 -9.12 -3.55
N VAL A 203 3.46 -9.53 -2.51
CA VAL A 203 2.64 -8.62 -1.67
C VAL A 203 3.48 -7.88 -0.62
N LEU A 204 4.60 -8.47 -0.18
CA LEU A 204 5.50 -7.86 0.82
C LEU A 204 6.15 -6.58 0.28
N GLY A 205 6.56 -6.56 -0.99
CA GLY A 205 7.23 -5.42 -1.61
C GLY A 205 6.41 -4.12 -1.62
N PRO A 206 5.12 -4.13 -2.02
CA PRO A 206 4.23 -2.99 -1.97
C PRO A 206 3.96 -2.47 -0.55
N VAL A 207 3.60 -3.37 0.37
CA VAL A 207 3.24 -3.04 1.77
C VAL A 207 4.43 -2.45 2.52
N ILE A 208 5.62 -3.03 2.37
CA ILE A 208 6.84 -2.50 2.99
C ILE A 208 7.24 -1.14 2.38
N SER A 209 7.01 -0.93 1.08
CA SER A 209 7.26 0.39 0.46
C SER A 209 6.39 1.48 1.09
N ILE A 210 5.11 1.18 1.33
CA ILE A 210 4.18 2.15 1.93
C ILE A 210 4.65 2.50 3.35
N LEU A 211 5.05 1.49 4.14
CA LEU A 211 5.67 1.72 5.45
C LEU A 211 6.95 2.55 5.36
N GLN A 212 7.84 2.23 4.41
CA GLN A 212 9.12 2.89 4.22
C GLN A 212 8.96 4.39 3.88
N HIS A 213 8.06 4.72 2.97
CA HIS A 213 7.97 6.06 2.40
C HIS A 213 6.88 6.94 3.03
N GLY A 214 5.83 6.34 3.61
CA GLY A 214 4.62 7.09 3.94
C GLY A 214 4.26 7.17 5.40
N THR A 215 4.49 6.10 6.16
CA THR A 215 3.65 5.91 7.34
C THR A 215 4.41 5.68 8.63
N VAL A 216 5.69 5.35 8.65
CA VAL A 216 6.42 5.14 9.91
C VAL A 216 6.91 6.49 10.47
N ASP A 217 6.17 7.03 11.44
CA ASP A 217 6.51 8.25 12.17
C ASP A 217 6.56 8.00 13.69
N GLU A 218 6.80 9.06 14.48
CA GLU A 218 6.87 8.95 15.95
C GLU A 218 5.59 8.38 16.59
N SER A 219 4.44 8.44 15.93
CA SER A 219 3.20 7.88 16.49
C SER A 219 3.24 6.35 16.58
N ILE A 220 4.00 5.67 15.71
CA ILE A 220 4.17 4.21 15.80
C ILE A 220 4.93 3.79 17.07
N MET A 221 5.76 4.69 17.63
CA MET A 221 6.45 4.47 18.90
C MET A 221 5.48 4.48 20.09
N GLN A 222 4.30 5.08 19.94
CA GLN A 222 3.29 5.13 20.99
C GLN A 222 2.57 3.78 21.17
N ASN A 223 2.73 2.84 20.23
CA ASN A 223 2.10 1.54 20.26
C ASN A 223 3.13 0.40 20.26
N ASN A 224 3.54 -0.03 21.45
CA ASN A 224 4.54 -1.08 21.64
C ASN A 224 4.20 -2.38 20.93
N ASP A 225 2.93 -2.81 20.91
CA ASP A 225 2.53 -4.06 20.25
C ASP A 225 2.74 -3.98 18.73
N VAL A 226 2.35 -2.86 18.12
CA VAL A 226 2.54 -2.61 16.68
C VAL A 226 4.02 -2.56 16.34
N LEU A 227 4.81 -1.87 17.16
CA LEU A 227 6.26 -1.79 16.98
C LEU A 227 6.94 -3.17 17.09
N ILE A 228 6.55 -3.98 18.07
CA ILE A 228 7.04 -5.35 18.24
C ILE A 228 6.72 -6.20 17.00
N TYR A 229 5.48 -6.14 16.51
CA TYR A 229 5.09 -6.88 15.31
C TYR A 229 5.86 -6.41 14.07
N LEU A 230 6.05 -5.10 13.91
CA LEU A 230 6.82 -4.54 12.82
C LEU A 230 8.27 -5.05 12.85
N TRP A 231 8.94 -4.99 13.99
CA TRP A 231 10.30 -5.51 14.15
C TRP A 231 10.41 -6.99 13.78
N PHE A 232 9.52 -7.84 14.32
CA PHE A 232 9.53 -9.26 13.96
C PHE A 232 9.31 -9.48 12.47
N CYS A 233 8.40 -8.73 11.84
CA CYS A 233 8.18 -8.83 10.40
C CYS A 233 9.44 -8.42 9.63
N LEU A 234 10.09 -7.30 9.97
CA LEU A 234 11.27 -6.82 9.28
C LEU A 234 12.43 -7.82 9.36
N LEU A 235 12.74 -8.32 10.55
CA LEU A 235 13.77 -9.35 10.76
C LEU A 235 13.50 -10.59 9.88
N HIS A 236 12.27 -11.09 9.87
CA HIS A 236 11.89 -12.20 9.00
C HIS A 236 12.10 -11.87 7.52
N VAL A 237 11.64 -10.70 7.02
CA VAL A 237 11.87 -10.29 5.62
C VAL A 237 13.35 -10.24 5.29
N ILE A 238 14.16 -9.64 6.18
CA ILE A 238 15.60 -9.47 6.00
C ILE A 238 16.26 -10.84 5.84
N LEU A 239 15.85 -11.85 6.62
CA LEU A 239 16.39 -13.20 6.52
C LEU A 239 15.92 -13.98 5.28
N ILE A 240 14.61 -13.99 4.99
CA ILE A 240 14.05 -14.96 4.03
C ILE A 240 13.65 -14.34 2.68
N GLY A 241 13.44 -13.03 2.61
CA GLY A 241 12.95 -12.35 1.41
C GLY A 241 13.98 -12.34 0.27
N VAL A 242 13.52 -12.06 -0.95
CA VAL A 242 14.40 -11.81 -2.12
C VAL A 242 15.10 -10.45 -2.04
N SER A 243 16.19 -10.24 -2.79
CA SER A 243 17.07 -9.05 -2.73
C SER A 243 16.31 -7.72 -2.67
N ARG A 244 15.37 -7.51 -3.61
CA ARG A 244 14.54 -6.29 -3.65
C ARG A 244 13.72 -6.05 -2.38
N VAL A 245 13.16 -7.10 -1.78
CA VAL A 245 12.30 -6.99 -0.59
C VAL A 245 13.16 -6.84 0.67
N LYS A 246 14.28 -7.57 0.76
CA LYS A 246 15.30 -7.36 1.81
C LYS A 246 15.75 -5.91 1.85
N ASN A 247 16.06 -5.34 0.69
CA ASN A 247 16.56 -3.96 0.59
C ASN A 247 15.57 -2.96 1.21
N LYS A 248 14.28 -3.08 0.91
CA LYS A 248 13.25 -2.21 1.50
C LYS A 248 13.10 -2.42 3.01
N ALA A 249 13.17 -3.68 3.48
CA ALA A 249 13.10 -3.98 4.91
C ALA A 249 14.31 -3.44 5.70
N ILE A 250 15.51 -3.51 5.11
CA ILE A 250 16.73 -2.91 5.68
C ILE A 250 16.59 -1.38 5.76
N LEU A 251 16.13 -0.72 4.70
CA LEU A 251 15.92 0.74 4.71
C LEU A 251 14.87 1.17 5.74
N LEU A 252 13.79 0.40 5.90
CA LEU A 252 12.79 0.65 6.94
C LEU A 252 13.35 0.41 8.34
N THR A 253 14.18 -0.61 8.52
CA THR A 253 14.90 -0.88 9.77
C THR A 253 15.85 0.26 10.12
N GLN A 254 16.59 0.77 9.14
CA GLN A 254 17.44 1.94 9.30
C GLN A 254 16.64 3.16 9.77
N ARG A 255 15.44 3.37 9.24
CA ARG A 255 14.53 4.45 9.70
C ARG A 255 14.11 4.26 11.15
N LEU A 256 13.74 3.05 11.55
CA LEU A 256 13.39 2.73 12.95
C LEU A 256 14.57 2.95 13.90
N LEU A 257 15.77 2.50 13.51
CA LEU A 257 17.00 2.77 14.28
C LEU A 257 17.26 4.27 14.45
N SER A 258 17.04 5.05 13.39
CA SER A 258 17.20 6.51 13.43
C SER A 258 16.22 7.21 14.37
N MET A 259 15.10 6.55 14.69
CA MET A 259 14.08 7.03 15.63
C MET A 259 14.29 6.50 17.06
N ASP A 260 15.42 5.86 17.34
CA ASP A 260 15.72 5.20 18.62
C ASP A 260 14.63 4.16 19.02
N ALA A 261 14.02 3.50 18.02
CA ALA A 261 12.93 2.53 18.18
C ALA A 261 13.39 1.10 18.50
N CYS A 262 14.70 0.87 18.62
CA CYS A 262 15.29 -0.44 18.79
C CYS A 262 15.60 -0.71 20.26
N ASN A 263 15.13 -1.84 20.77
CA ASN A 263 15.45 -2.30 22.12
C ASN A 263 16.57 -3.36 22.08
N PRO A 264 17.19 -3.71 23.22
CA PRO A 264 18.30 -4.68 23.24
C PRO A 264 17.96 -6.04 22.62
N MET A 265 16.73 -6.53 22.81
CA MET A 265 16.30 -7.82 22.24
C MET A 265 16.30 -7.78 20.70
N PHE A 266 15.78 -6.70 20.10
CA PHE A 266 15.80 -6.54 18.64
C PHE A 266 17.18 -6.20 18.11
N ALA A 267 18.02 -5.53 18.90
CA ALA A 267 19.39 -5.20 18.51
C ALA A 267 20.25 -6.46 18.31
N ASP A 268 20.15 -7.42 19.23
CA ASP A 268 20.88 -8.70 19.12
C ASP A 268 20.41 -9.49 17.87
N LEU A 269 19.10 -9.62 17.67
CA LEU A 269 18.53 -10.31 16.50
C LEU A 269 18.88 -9.61 15.19
N LEU A 270 18.81 -8.28 15.16
CA LEU A 270 19.14 -7.50 13.97
C LEU A 270 20.61 -7.68 13.59
N PHE A 271 21.51 -7.69 14.57
CA PHE A 271 22.93 -7.91 14.31
C PHE A 271 23.17 -9.26 13.62
N ASP A 272 22.58 -10.33 14.15
CA ASP A 272 22.69 -11.67 13.55
C ASP A 272 22.12 -11.71 12.12
N ASP A 273 20.98 -11.04 11.89
CA ASP A 273 20.32 -10.97 10.58
C ASP A 273 21.14 -10.18 9.55
N LEU A 274 21.69 -9.02 9.93
CA LEU A 274 22.55 -8.21 9.05
C LEU A 274 23.83 -8.98 8.67
N MET A 275 24.46 -9.64 9.64
CA MET A 275 25.63 -10.50 9.38
C MET A 275 25.29 -11.69 8.47
N ALA A 276 24.09 -12.27 8.61
CA ALA A 276 23.63 -13.35 7.73
C ALA A 276 23.46 -12.86 6.28
N VAL A 277 22.87 -11.67 6.08
CA VAL A 277 22.74 -11.06 4.75
C VAL A 277 24.09 -10.68 4.17
N GLU A 278 25.01 -10.13 4.95
CA GLU A 278 26.38 -9.80 4.52
C GLU A 278 27.10 -11.05 4.00
N ARG A 279 27.07 -12.13 4.78
CA ARG A 279 27.68 -13.42 4.40
C ARG A 279 27.03 -14.00 3.15
N TRP A 280 25.71 -13.93 3.05
CA TRP A 280 24.99 -14.38 1.88
C TRP A 280 25.41 -13.61 0.62
N LEU A 281 25.50 -12.27 0.71
CA LEU A 281 25.98 -11.42 -0.37
C LEU A 281 27.42 -11.76 -0.80
N TYR A 282 28.30 -12.04 0.16
CA TYR A 282 29.69 -12.41 -0.11
C TYR A 282 29.83 -13.75 -0.85
N HIS A 283 28.93 -14.69 -0.59
CA HIS A 283 28.94 -16.03 -1.20
C HIS A 283 28.14 -16.13 -2.51
N LEU A 284 27.50 -15.06 -2.96
CA LEU A 284 26.82 -15.04 -4.26
C LEU A 284 27.84 -15.18 -5.41
N ALA A 285 27.52 -16.04 -6.36
CA ALA A 285 28.30 -16.15 -7.59
C ALA A 285 28.25 -14.82 -8.36
N PRO A 286 29.35 -14.40 -9.03
CA PRO A 286 29.39 -13.16 -9.80
C PRO A 286 28.30 -13.04 -10.89
N GLU A 287 27.81 -14.19 -11.37
CA GLU A 287 26.76 -14.30 -12.39
C GLU A 287 25.35 -13.97 -11.86
N ILE A 288 25.15 -14.07 -10.53
CA ILE A 288 23.88 -13.79 -9.84
C ILE A 288 23.88 -12.34 -9.30
N PHE A 289 25.06 -11.72 -9.18
CA PHE A 289 25.21 -10.37 -8.65
C PHE A 289 24.69 -9.32 -9.64
N GLY A 290 23.46 -8.87 -9.43
CA GLY A 290 22.79 -7.85 -10.25
C GLY A 290 22.70 -6.49 -9.58
N ASN A 291 21.91 -5.60 -10.20
CA ASN A 291 21.64 -4.26 -9.67
C ASN A 291 20.88 -4.27 -8.34
N GLU A 292 20.08 -5.32 -8.06
CA GLU A 292 19.33 -5.42 -6.82
C GLU A 292 20.23 -5.78 -5.63
N GLU A 293 21.19 -6.69 -5.85
CA GLU A 293 22.20 -7.10 -4.88
C GLU A 293 23.15 -5.94 -4.55
N LEU A 294 23.50 -5.11 -5.55
CA LEU A 294 24.30 -3.90 -5.33
C LEU A 294 23.57 -2.90 -4.42
N ARG A 295 22.30 -2.61 -4.71
CA ARG A 295 21.48 -1.72 -3.87
C ARG A 295 21.30 -2.27 -2.46
N LEU A 296 21.08 -3.59 -2.35
CA LEU A 296 20.98 -4.26 -1.05
C LEU A 296 22.27 -4.11 -0.24
N LYS A 297 23.44 -4.25 -0.88
CA LYS A 297 24.74 -4.04 -0.24
C LYS A 297 24.88 -2.60 0.27
N GLU A 298 24.52 -1.60 -0.54
CA GLU A 298 24.56 -0.20 -0.13
C GLU A 298 23.64 0.06 1.07
N ALA A 299 22.40 -0.45 1.03
CA ALA A 299 21.45 -0.31 2.14
C ALA A 299 21.92 -1.02 3.42
N LEU A 300 22.57 -2.19 3.28
CA LEU A 300 23.16 -2.93 4.39
C LEU A 300 24.25 -2.08 5.06
N GLU A 301 25.19 -1.55 4.29
CA GLU A 301 26.27 -0.71 4.81
C GLU A 301 25.76 0.55 5.52
N THR A 302 24.71 1.21 5.00
CA THR A 302 24.13 2.39 5.66
C THR A 302 23.37 2.02 6.94
N CYS A 303 22.67 0.89 6.93
CA CYS A 303 21.95 0.38 8.10
C CYS A 303 22.92 -0.02 9.22
N GLU A 304 24.02 -0.70 8.90
CA GLU A 304 25.05 -1.08 9.88
C GLU A 304 25.70 0.12 10.55
N ARG A 305 26.00 1.18 9.79
CA ARG A 305 26.51 2.44 10.35
C ARG A 305 25.49 3.05 11.32
N THR A 306 24.24 3.14 10.90
CA THR A 306 23.14 3.69 11.72
C THR A 306 22.93 2.86 12.99
N PHE A 307 23.02 1.53 12.90
CA PHE A 307 22.94 0.62 14.03
C PHE A 307 24.08 0.85 15.02
N GLY A 308 25.32 0.95 14.52
CA GLY A 308 26.49 1.24 15.34
C GLY A 308 26.38 2.58 16.08
N ASP A 309 25.82 3.61 15.44
CA ASP A 309 25.61 4.91 16.07
C ASP A 309 24.49 4.88 17.12
N ALA A 310 23.41 4.13 16.87
CA ALA A 310 22.30 3.98 17.82
C ALA A 310 22.69 3.19 19.08
N VAL A 311 23.50 2.13 18.94
CA VAL A 311 23.92 1.25 20.06
C VAL A 311 25.03 1.87 20.93
N ARG A 312 25.79 2.84 20.40
CA ARG A 312 26.85 3.55 21.15
C ARG A 312 26.34 4.65 22.08
N LYS A 313 25.06 5.01 22.01
CA LYS A 313 24.40 5.97 22.92
C LYS A 313 24.11 5.31 24.26
#